data_AF-A0A2N2VRG4-F1
#
_entry.id   AF-A0A2N2VRG4-F1
#
_cell.length_a   1.000
_cell.length_b   1.000
_cell.length_c   1.000
_cell.angle_alpha   90.00
_cell.angle_beta   90.00
_cell.angle_gamma   90.00
#
_symmetry.space_group_name_H-M   'P 1'
#
loop_
_entity.id
_entity.type
_entity.pdbx_description
1 polymer ?
#
loop_
_entity_poly.entity_id
_entity_poly.type
_entity_poly.pdbx_seq_one_letter_code
_entity_poly.pdbx_strand_id
1 'polypeptide(L)'
;MMLGALDSPRRQLAEVDYALLWSVLILLFGGMVMVYSASIAIAEGGRFTNHQPAYYLVRHGVFLCVALVAAGVAFQVPLSLWQKYAPYLFMIGVAMLAIVLIPGIGRDVNGARRWLPLGIANLQPSELMKLFAVLYAADYTVRKINVMHDLKQAFLPLFCAMVVVGVCLLKEPDFGAFVVIIAITMGILFLGGLKARLFALLIVGLLFAFAVMIIVSPYRRDRVFGFMDPWADAFGRGYQLSHSLIAFGRGELFGVGLGGSIEKLFYLPEAHTDFLLAVIAEELGFFGVLAVIALFALIVQRAFAIGRQCVQLDRLYPALVAMGMGIWFGVQSFINMGVNMGLLPTKGLTLPLMSFGGSGILANCIALAILLRVDWENRQLMRGGKL
;
A
#
# COMPACT_ATOMS: atom_id res chain seq x y z
N MET A 1 -22.74 -36.85 33.30
CA MET A 1 -22.06 -35.54 33.28
C MET A 1 -21.16 -35.31 32.05
N MET A 2 -20.69 -36.35 31.35
CA MET A 2 -19.84 -36.19 30.14
C MET A 2 -20.60 -35.93 28.82
N LEU A 3 -21.91 -36.13 28.76
CA LEU A 3 -22.69 -35.96 27.52
C LEU A 3 -23.06 -34.49 27.20
N GLY A 4 -23.12 -33.61 28.21
CA GLY A 4 -23.48 -32.19 28.00
C GLY A 4 -22.38 -31.34 27.37
N ALA A 5 -21.14 -31.84 27.28
CA ALA A 5 -20.05 -31.14 26.61
C ALA A 5 -20.14 -31.22 25.07
N LEU A 6 -20.87 -32.23 24.55
CA LEU A 6 -21.07 -32.45 23.11
C LEU A 6 -22.17 -31.57 22.52
N ASP A 7 -23.07 -31.03 23.35
CA ASP A 7 -24.18 -30.15 22.96
C ASP A 7 -23.82 -28.65 22.98
N SER A 8 -22.55 -28.33 23.24
CA SER A 8 -22.05 -26.98 22.97
C SER A 8 -22.23 -26.74 21.46
N PRO A 9 -23.05 -25.78 20.99
CA PRO A 9 -23.11 -25.49 19.57
C PRO A 9 -21.69 -25.17 19.14
N ARG A 10 -21.07 -26.05 18.34
CA ARG A 10 -19.74 -25.80 17.77
C ARG A 10 -19.84 -24.44 17.12
N ARG A 11 -19.19 -23.44 17.71
CA ARG A 11 -19.28 -22.05 17.29
C ARG A 11 -18.98 -22.06 15.80
N GLN A 12 -20.00 -21.89 14.96
CA GLN A 12 -19.82 -21.96 13.52
C GLN A 12 -18.81 -20.88 13.20
N LEU A 13 -17.62 -21.31 12.75
CA LEU A 13 -16.56 -20.38 12.38
C LEU A 13 -17.19 -19.38 11.41
N ALA A 14 -16.97 -18.07 11.56
CA ALA A 14 -17.43 -17.13 10.55
C ALA A 14 -16.88 -17.53 9.17
N GLU A 15 -17.59 -17.20 8.07
CA GLU A 15 -17.13 -17.52 6.71
C GLU A 15 -15.89 -16.72 6.30
N VAL A 16 -15.73 -15.53 6.89
CA VAL A 16 -14.63 -14.60 6.64
C VAL A 16 -14.25 -13.90 7.95
N ASP A 17 -13.02 -13.42 8.08
CA ASP A 17 -12.55 -12.61 9.20
C ASP A 17 -13.22 -11.21 9.19
N TYR A 18 -14.24 -11.06 10.03
CA TYR A 18 -14.98 -9.81 10.18
C TYR A 18 -14.12 -8.65 10.71
N ALA A 19 -13.07 -8.93 11.51
CA ALA A 19 -12.23 -7.85 12.02
C ALA A 19 -11.41 -7.23 10.88
N LEU A 20 -10.89 -8.05 9.96
CA LEU A 20 -10.24 -7.56 8.74
C LEU A 20 -11.23 -6.76 7.87
N LEU A 21 -12.41 -7.34 7.59
CA LEU A 21 -13.42 -6.70 6.74
C LEU A 21 -13.85 -5.33 7.27
N TRP A 22 -14.24 -5.24 8.55
CA TRP A 22 -14.68 -3.99 9.15
C TRP A 22 -13.56 -2.96 9.23
N SER A 23 -12.33 -3.37 9.52
CA SER A 23 -11.19 -2.44 9.54
C SER A 23 -10.98 -1.79 8.17
N VAL A 24 -11.10 -2.59 7.10
CA VAL A 24 -10.99 -2.11 5.72
C VAL A 24 -12.13 -1.15 5.37
N LEU A 25 -13.38 -1.50 5.69
CA LEU A 25 -14.54 -0.66 5.39
C LEU A 25 -14.46 0.68 6.14
N ILE A 26 -14.08 0.66 7.42
CA ILE A 26 -13.92 1.87 8.22
C ILE A 26 -12.85 2.79 7.61
N LEU A 27 -11.70 2.25 7.19
CA LEU A 27 -10.67 3.04 6.53
C LEU A 27 -11.12 3.57 5.16
N LEU A 28 -11.81 2.77 4.35
CA LEU A 28 -12.29 3.21 3.02
C LEU A 28 -13.32 4.34 3.14
N PHE A 29 -14.36 4.17 3.97
CA PHE A 29 -15.39 5.19 4.13
C PHE A 29 -14.89 6.40 4.93
N GLY A 30 -14.05 6.19 5.95
CA GLY A 30 -13.36 7.28 6.63
C GLY A 30 -12.44 8.05 5.69
N GLY A 31 -11.73 7.34 4.81
CA GLY A 31 -10.92 7.91 3.73
C GLY A 31 -11.74 8.79 2.80
N MET A 32 -12.90 8.32 2.35
CA MET A 32 -13.82 9.09 1.50
C MET A 32 -14.27 10.40 2.16
N VAL A 33 -14.62 10.37 3.45
CA VAL A 33 -14.97 11.57 4.23
C VAL A 33 -13.79 12.53 4.29
N MET A 34 -12.59 12.03 4.61
CA MET A 34 -11.40 12.86 4.76
C MET A 34 -10.90 13.41 3.42
N VAL A 35 -11.01 12.65 2.33
CA VAL A 35 -10.68 13.12 0.97
C VAL A 35 -11.61 14.26 0.58
N TYR A 36 -12.90 14.16 0.87
CA TYR A 36 -13.82 15.28 0.64
C TYR A 36 -13.43 16.50 1.49
N SER A 37 -13.22 16.31 2.79
CA SER A 37 -12.83 17.41 3.68
C SER A 37 -11.54 18.09 3.23
N ALA A 38 -10.51 17.32 2.87
CA ALA A 38 -9.19 17.82 2.45
C ALA A 38 -9.16 18.46 1.05
N SER A 39 -10.15 18.16 0.19
CA SER A 39 -10.17 18.64 -1.20
C SER A 39 -11.19 19.75 -1.48
N ILE A 40 -12.09 20.05 -0.54
CA ILE A 40 -13.22 20.96 -0.76
C ILE A 40 -12.78 22.36 -1.24
N ALA A 41 -11.76 22.94 -0.59
CA ALA A 41 -11.26 24.28 -0.89
C ALA A 41 -10.54 24.33 -2.25
N ILE A 42 -9.77 23.29 -2.55
CA ILE A 42 -9.06 23.14 -3.83
C ILE A 42 -10.06 22.97 -4.97
N ALA A 43 -11.13 22.19 -4.75
CA ALA A 43 -12.17 21.92 -5.72
C ALA A 43 -13.04 23.17 -6.00
N GLU A 44 -13.30 23.98 -4.98
CA GLU A 44 -14.07 25.22 -5.11
C GLU A 44 -13.25 26.33 -5.78
N GLY A 45 -11.96 26.46 -5.45
CA GLY A 45 -11.06 27.46 -6.06
C GLY A 45 -10.55 27.11 -7.46
N GLY A 46 -10.74 25.85 -7.91
CA GLY A 46 -10.20 25.36 -9.18
C GLY A 46 -11.11 25.63 -10.38
N ARG A 47 -10.59 26.33 -11.40
CA ARG A 47 -11.26 26.40 -12.72
C ARG A 47 -11.40 25.04 -13.39
N PHE A 48 -10.44 24.13 -13.19
CA PHE A 48 -10.45 22.77 -13.76
C PHE A 48 -11.50 21.84 -13.14
N THR A 49 -11.95 22.14 -11.92
CA THR A 49 -12.99 21.41 -11.19
C THR A 49 -14.37 22.05 -11.38
N ASN A 50 -14.47 23.06 -12.25
CA ASN A 50 -15.67 23.86 -12.49
C ASN A 50 -16.25 24.47 -11.21
N HIS A 51 -15.39 24.78 -10.23
CA HIS A 51 -15.75 25.29 -8.90
C HIS A 51 -16.74 24.39 -8.13
N GLN A 52 -16.77 23.08 -8.44
CA GLN A 52 -17.66 22.14 -7.77
C GLN A 52 -16.96 21.53 -6.54
N PRO A 53 -17.42 21.82 -5.32
CA PRO A 53 -16.78 21.31 -4.09
C PRO A 53 -16.79 19.78 -3.99
N ALA A 54 -17.81 19.14 -4.59
CA ALA A 54 -17.97 17.68 -4.57
C ALA A 54 -17.15 16.94 -5.64
N TYR A 55 -16.36 17.63 -6.47
CA TYR A 55 -15.69 17.03 -7.64
C TYR A 55 -14.83 15.80 -7.30
N TYR A 56 -13.94 15.93 -6.30
CA TYR A 56 -13.06 14.84 -5.88
C TYR A 56 -13.83 13.74 -5.16
N LEU A 57 -14.85 14.09 -4.37
CA LEU A 57 -15.73 13.12 -3.70
C LEU A 57 -16.46 12.24 -4.71
N VAL A 58 -17.08 12.82 -5.74
CA VAL A 58 -17.79 12.06 -6.78
C VAL A 58 -16.85 11.12 -7.51
N ARG A 59 -15.67 11.60 -7.92
CA ARG A 59 -14.67 10.77 -8.59
C ARG A 59 -14.14 9.65 -7.70
N HIS A 60 -13.84 9.96 -6.45
CA HIS A 60 -13.39 8.98 -5.47
C HIS A 60 -14.48 7.92 -5.23
N GLY A 61 -15.74 8.33 -5.10
CA GLY A 61 -16.89 7.44 -4.98
C GLY A 61 -17.06 6.52 -6.19
N VAL A 62 -16.92 7.04 -7.42
CA VAL A 62 -16.94 6.23 -8.64
C VAL A 62 -15.80 5.22 -8.66
N PHE A 63 -14.56 5.64 -8.36
CA PHE A 63 -13.43 4.73 -8.29
C PHE A 63 -13.60 3.67 -7.19
N LEU A 64 -14.14 4.04 -6.04
CA LEU A 64 -14.45 3.11 -4.96
C LEU A 64 -15.52 2.09 -5.39
N CYS A 65 -16.58 2.51 -6.07
CA CYS A 65 -17.59 1.59 -6.60
C CYS A 65 -16.98 0.59 -7.58
N VAL A 66 -16.17 1.07 -8.54
CA VAL A 66 -15.45 0.20 -9.48
C VAL A 66 -14.50 -0.74 -8.75
N ALA A 67 -13.79 -0.25 -7.73
CA ALA A 67 -12.87 -1.05 -6.92
C ALA A 67 -13.59 -2.13 -6.11
N LEU A 68 -14.77 -1.84 -5.55
CA LEU A 68 -15.58 -2.81 -4.82
C LEU A 68 -16.15 -3.89 -5.75
N VAL A 69 -16.60 -3.53 -6.97
CA VAL A 69 -17.02 -4.51 -7.97
C VAL A 69 -15.85 -5.40 -8.39
N ALA A 70 -14.68 -4.81 -8.67
CA ALA A 70 -13.48 -5.56 -9.02
C ALA A 70 -13.01 -6.47 -7.86
N ALA A 71 -13.11 -6.02 -6.61
CA ALA A 71 -12.86 -6.81 -5.42
C ALA A 71 -13.83 -7.99 -5.30
N GLY A 72 -15.13 -7.77 -5.55
CA GLY A 72 -16.14 -8.82 -5.58
C GLY A 72 -15.81 -9.90 -6.62
N VAL A 73 -15.42 -9.50 -7.83
CA VAL A 73 -14.96 -10.43 -8.88
C VAL A 73 -13.69 -11.17 -8.45
N ALA A 74 -12.68 -10.46 -7.93
CA ALA A 74 -11.43 -11.05 -7.49
C ALA A 74 -11.62 -12.09 -6.36
N PHE A 75 -12.56 -11.85 -5.45
CA PHE A 75 -12.90 -12.78 -4.37
C PHE A 75 -13.52 -14.10 -4.88
N GLN A 76 -14.21 -14.09 -6.02
CA GLN A 76 -14.77 -15.31 -6.61
C GLN A 76 -13.70 -16.20 -7.26
N VAL A 77 -12.53 -15.64 -7.58
CA VAL A 77 -11.45 -16.37 -8.26
C VAL A 77 -10.66 -17.20 -7.24
N PRO A 78 -10.58 -18.54 -7.39
CA PRO A 78 -9.82 -19.39 -6.48
C PRO A 78 -8.33 -19.06 -6.50
N LEU A 79 -7.68 -19.20 -5.36
CA LEU A 79 -6.29 -18.80 -5.17
C LEU A 79 -5.30 -19.62 -6.02
N SER A 80 -5.69 -20.84 -6.40
CA SER A 80 -4.93 -21.69 -7.32
C SER A 80 -4.76 -21.08 -8.71
N LEU A 81 -5.78 -20.35 -9.21
CA LEU A 81 -5.69 -19.64 -10.48
C LEU A 81 -4.77 -18.42 -10.37
N TRP A 82 -4.86 -17.66 -9.27
CA TRP A 82 -3.93 -16.57 -8.99
C TRP A 82 -2.48 -17.06 -8.98
N GLN A 83 -2.21 -18.22 -8.37
CA GLN A 83 -0.88 -18.85 -8.39
C GLN A 83 -0.44 -19.22 -9.80
N LYS A 84 -1.30 -19.92 -10.55
CA LYS A 84 -1.01 -20.36 -11.93
C LYS A 84 -0.64 -19.18 -12.84
N TYR A 85 -1.33 -18.06 -12.69
CA TYR A 85 -1.11 -16.88 -13.52
C TYR A 85 -0.13 -15.86 -12.94
N ALA A 86 0.39 -16.05 -11.72
CA ALA A 86 1.27 -15.09 -11.06
C ALA A 86 2.51 -14.67 -11.89
N PRO A 87 3.24 -15.57 -12.58
CA PRO A 87 4.35 -15.17 -13.44
C PRO A 87 3.91 -14.31 -14.62
N TYR A 88 2.76 -14.62 -15.22
CA TYR A 88 2.21 -13.85 -16.34
C TYR A 88 1.77 -12.46 -15.91
N LEU A 89 1.08 -12.35 -14.76
CA LEU A 89 0.69 -11.08 -14.17
C LEU A 89 1.91 -10.20 -13.86
N PHE A 90 2.99 -10.79 -13.35
CA PHE A 90 4.25 -10.08 -13.12
C PHE A 90 4.87 -9.56 -14.41
N MET A 91 4.94 -10.37 -15.46
CA MET A 91 5.43 -9.94 -16.78
C MET A 91 4.57 -8.82 -17.38
N ILE A 92 3.25 -8.90 -17.22
CA ILE A 92 2.32 -7.83 -17.62
C ILE A 92 2.63 -6.55 -16.85
N GLY A 93 2.84 -6.63 -15.53
CA GLY A 93 3.23 -5.48 -14.71
C GLY A 93 4.53 -4.83 -15.17
N VAL A 94 5.56 -5.63 -15.43
CA VAL A 94 6.85 -5.15 -15.98
C VAL A 94 6.65 -4.48 -17.35
N ALA A 95 5.83 -5.09 -18.22
CA ALA A 95 5.52 -4.51 -19.53
C ALA A 95 4.80 -3.16 -19.38
N MET A 96 3.85 -3.05 -18.45
CA MET A 96 3.13 -1.78 -18.21
C MET A 96 4.06 -0.67 -17.68
N LEU A 97 5.00 -1.01 -16.78
CA LEU A 97 6.04 -0.08 -16.32
C LEU A 97 6.96 0.35 -17.48
N ALA A 98 7.32 -0.57 -18.38
CA ALA A 98 8.09 -0.21 -19.57
C ALA A 98 7.29 0.70 -20.52
N ILE A 99 6.00 0.41 -20.73
CA ILE A 99 5.13 1.17 -21.64
C ILE A 99 4.91 2.60 -21.13
N VAL A 100 4.74 2.81 -19.83
CA VAL A 100 4.50 4.16 -19.28
C VAL A 100 5.71 5.10 -19.46
N LEU A 101 6.91 4.56 -19.63
CA LEU A 101 8.12 5.32 -19.92
C LEU A 101 8.20 5.82 -21.37
N ILE A 102 7.40 5.26 -22.28
CA ILE A 102 7.43 5.63 -23.71
C ILE A 102 6.85 7.04 -23.89
N PRO A 103 7.61 8.00 -24.47
CA PRO A 103 7.09 9.33 -24.77
C PRO A 103 5.87 9.25 -25.68
N GLY A 104 4.78 9.96 -25.34
CA GLY A 104 3.53 9.98 -26.09
C GLY A 104 2.47 8.98 -25.61
N ILE A 105 2.87 7.94 -24.85
CA ILE A 105 1.93 7.02 -24.19
C ILE A 105 1.74 7.41 -22.72
N GLY A 106 2.84 7.54 -21.98
CA GLY A 106 2.80 7.98 -20.58
C GLY A 106 2.51 9.47 -20.47
N ARG A 107 1.59 9.84 -19.57
CA ARG A 107 1.31 11.23 -19.23
C ARG A 107 2.37 11.76 -18.26
N ASP A 108 3.00 12.86 -18.64
CA ASP A 108 3.95 13.59 -17.81
C ASP A 108 3.20 14.54 -16.86
N VAL A 109 3.39 14.38 -15.56
CA VAL A 109 2.88 15.29 -14.53
C VAL A 109 4.03 15.60 -13.58
N ASN A 110 4.35 16.88 -13.42
CA ASN A 110 5.44 17.36 -12.56
C ASN A 110 6.82 16.71 -12.85
N GLY A 111 7.12 16.43 -14.11
CA GLY A 111 8.40 15.82 -14.53
C GLY A 111 8.49 14.31 -14.27
N ALA A 112 7.37 13.66 -13.95
CA ALA A 112 7.28 12.22 -13.76
C ALA A 112 6.24 11.61 -14.72
N ARG A 113 6.63 10.57 -15.45
CA ARG A 113 5.74 9.80 -16.34
C ARG A 113 5.34 8.49 -15.67
N ARG A 114 4.28 8.56 -14.87
CA ARG A 114 3.79 7.42 -14.05
C ARG A 114 2.38 6.96 -14.41
N TRP A 115 1.69 7.70 -15.27
CA TRP A 115 0.27 7.49 -15.53
C TRP A 115 0.01 7.13 -16.98
N LEU A 116 -0.71 6.04 -17.20
CA LEU A 116 -1.28 5.66 -18.49
C LEU A 116 -2.68 6.28 -18.59
N PRO A 117 -2.90 7.24 -19.50
CA PRO A 117 -4.22 7.84 -19.71
C PRO A 117 -5.12 6.86 -20.48
N LEU A 118 -6.13 6.30 -19.82
CA LEU A 118 -7.14 5.44 -20.43
C LEU A 118 -8.35 6.24 -20.95
N GLY A 119 -8.16 7.54 -21.18
CA GLY A 119 -9.21 8.51 -21.52
C GLY A 119 -10.05 8.93 -20.31
N ILE A 120 -10.78 7.98 -19.72
CA ILE A 120 -11.72 8.24 -18.61
C ILE A 120 -11.05 8.17 -17.23
N ALA A 121 -9.93 7.44 -17.13
CA ALA A 121 -9.18 7.25 -15.90
C ALA A 121 -7.68 7.23 -16.18
N ASN A 122 -6.87 7.50 -15.15
CA ASN A 122 -5.42 7.36 -15.21
C ASN A 122 -5.02 6.11 -14.43
N LEU A 123 -4.41 5.16 -15.15
CA LEU A 123 -3.89 3.94 -14.55
C LEU A 123 -2.43 4.15 -14.15
N GLN A 124 -2.10 3.89 -12.89
CA GLN A 124 -0.72 3.92 -12.40
C GLN A 124 -0.19 2.48 -12.32
N PRO A 125 0.71 2.06 -13.23
CA PRO A 125 1.20 0.68 -13.26
C PRO A 125 1.89 0.26 -11.96
N SER A 126 2.58 1.18 -11.28
CA SER A 126 3.29 0.89 -10.03
C SER A 126 2.38 0.43 -8.89
N GLU A 127 1.10 0.83 -8.90
CA GLU A 127 0.09 0.36 -7.94
C GLU A 127 -0.26 -1.12 -8.15
N LEU A 128 -0.50 -1.53 -9.40
CA LEU A 128 -0.76 -2.94 -9.74
C LEU A 128 0.50 -3.81 -9.61
N MET A 129 1.67 -3.25 -9.91
CA MET A 129 2.93 -3.98 -9.79
C MET A 129 3.19 -4.46 -8.36
N LYS A 130 2.78 -3.70 -7.32
CA LYS A 130 2.87 -4.14 -5.92
C LYS A 130 2.10 -5.43 -5.68
N LEU A 131 0.86 -5.51 -6.16
CA LEU A 131 0.04 -6.71 -6.10
C LEU A 131 0.70 -7.88 -6.85
N PHE A 132 1.14 -7.64 -8.09
CA PHE A 132 1.78 -8.69 -8.89
C PHE A 132 3.10 -9.18 -8.30
N ALA A 133 3.87 -8.29 -7.68
CA ALA A 133 5.09 -8.64 -6.96
C ALA A 133 4.80 -9.55 -5.76
N VAL A 134 3.74 -9.30 -4.97
CA VAL A 134 3.32 -10.20 -3.89
C VAL A 134 3.02 -11.60 -4.44
N LEU A 135 2.16 -11.68 -5.45
CA LEU A 135 1.72 -12.96 -6.03
C LEU A 135 2.89 -13.74 -6.63
N TYR A 136 3.75 -13.07 -7.39
CA TYR A 136 4.91 -13.70 -8.03
C TYR A 136 5.99 -14.10 -7.03
N ALA A 137 6.32 -13.24 -6.07
CA ALA A 137 7.33 -13.56 -5.07
C ALA A 137 6.89 -14.75 -4.21
N ALA A 138 5.61 -14.82 -3.82
CA ALA A 138 5.07 -15.98 -3.11
C ALA A 138 5.16 -17.27 -3.94
N ASP A 139 4.73 -17.23 -5.20
CA ASP A 139 4.76 -18.39 -6.11
C ASP A 139 6.19 -18.85 -6.40
N TYR A 140 7.09 -17.90 -6.69
CA TYR A 140 8.51 -18.15 -6.89
C TYR A 140 9.14 -18.81 -5.65
N THR A 141 8.85 -18.30 -4.46
CA THR A 141 9.40 -18.80 -3.20
C THR A 141 8.98 -20.26 -2.96
N VAL A 142 7.71 -20.59 -3.21
CA VAL A 142 7.20 -21.97 -3.07
C VAL A 142 7.86 -22.91 -4.09
N ARG A 143 7.97 -22.51 -5.36
CA ARG A 143 8.63 -23.35 -6.38
C ARG A 143 10.11 -23.60 -6.10
N LYS A 144 10.78 -22.66 -5.43
CA LYS A 144 12.22 -22.71 -5.15
C LYS A 144 12.55 -23.10 -3.71
N ILE A 145 11.57 -23.53 -2.93
CA ILE A 145 11.76 -23.85 -1.50
C ILE A 145 12.88 -24.87 -1.26
N ASN A 146 12.98 -25.90 -2.11
CA ASN A 146 13.99 -26.97 -2.02
C ASN A 146 15.43 -26.48 -2.31
N VAL A 147 15.57 -25.37 -3.04
CA VAL A 147 16.88 -24.81 -3.43
C VAL A 147 17.12 -23.43 -2.80
N MET A 148 16.28 -23.02 -1.84
CA MET A 148 16.34 -21.70 -1.19
C MET A 148 17.68 -21.42 -0.49
N HIS A 149 18.43 -22.48 -0.20
CA HIS A 149 19.76 -22.42 0.41
C HIS A 149 20.89 -22.08 -0.56
N ASP A 150 20.65 -22.19 -1.88
CA ASP A 150 21.59 -21.86 -2.94
C ASP A 150 21.30 -20.46 -3.51
N LEU A 151 22.26 -19.55 -3.30
CA LEU A 151 22.23 -18.18 -3.78
C LEU A 151 22.03 -18.08 -5.30
N LYS A 152 22.70 -18.94 -6.08
CA LYS A 152 22.69 -18.80 -7.54
C LYS A 152 21.36 -19.29 -8.12
N GLN A 153 20.77 -20.33 -7.54
CA GLN A 153 19.59 -20.98 -8.09
C GLN A 153 18.26 -20.41 -7.58
N ALA A 154 18.22 -19.92 -6.34
CA ALA A 154 17.02 -19.34 -5.74
C ALA A 154 17.05 -17.81 -5.69
N PHE A 155 18.20 -17.18 -5.43
CA PHE A 155 18.21 -15.73 -5.23
C PHE A 155 18.42 -14.95 -6.54
N LEU A 156 19.39 -15.36 -7.36
CA LEU A 156 19.79 -14.62 -8.57
C LEU A 156 18.64 -14.35 -9.56
N PRO A 157 17.75 -15.32 -9.90
CA PRO A 157 16.70 -15.07 -10.89
C PRO A 157 15.66 -14.05 -10.40
N LEU A 158 15.27 -14.14 -9.12
CA LEU A 158 14.34 -13.19 -8.53
C LEU A 158 14.98 -11.81 -8.34
N PHE A 159 16.25 -11.76 -7.96
CA PHE A 159 17.00 -10.51 -7.89
C PHE A 159 17.04 -9.81 -9.26
N CYS A 160 17.39 -10.52 -10.33
CA CYS A 160 17.36 -9.96 -11.69
C CYS A 160 15.98 -9.43 -12.07
N ALA A 161 14.91 -10.18 -11.78
CA ALA A 161 13.54 -9.73 -12.03
C ALA A 161 13.21 -8.43 -11.26
N MET A 162 13.60 -8.34 -9.98
CA MET A 162 13.38 -7.14 -9.17
C MET A 162 14.26 -5.96 -9.57
N VAL A 163 15.46 -6.21 -10.08
CA VAL A 163 16.32 -5.17 -10.67
C VAL A 163 15.65 -4.56 -11.90
N VAL A 164 15.05 -5.38 -12.78
CA VAL A 164 14.30 -4.86 -13.95
C VAL A 164 13.16 -3.94 -13.50
N VAL A 165 12.34 -4.40 -12.54
CA VAL A 165 11.26 -3.59 -11.96
C VAL A 165 11.82 -2.31 -11.34
N GLY A 166 12.92 -2.41 -10.59
CA GLY A 166 13.56 -1.28 -9.94
C GLY A 166 14.08 -0.23 -10.92
N VAL A 167 14.72 -0.67 -12.00
CA VAL A 167 15.21 0.24 -13.05
C VAL A 167 14.05 0.97 -13.73
N CYS A 168 12.95 0.29 -14.02
CA CYS A 168 11.75 0.95 -14.57
C CYS A 168 11.21 2.02 -13.61
N LEU A 169 10.99 1.67 -12.34
CA LEU A 169 10.45 2.61 -11.35
C LEU A 169 11.37 3.80 -11.08
N LEU A 170 12.69 3.59 -11.06
CA LEU A 170 13.66 4.67 -10.89
C LEU A 170 13.70 5.62 -12.09
N LYS A 171 13.39 5.13 -13.30
CA LYS A 171 13.21 5.95 -14.51
C LYS A 171 11.87 6.69 -14.53
N GLU A 172 10.86 6.21 -13.80
CA GLU A 172 9.55 6.87 -13.56
C GLU A 172 9.58 7.90 -12.41
N PRO A 173 10.77 8.31 -11.98
CA PRO A 173 11.07 8.77 -10.62
C PRO A 173 10.26 8.19 -9.42
N ASP A 174 9.66 7.00 -9.48
CA ASP A 174 8.79 6.44 -8.42
C ASP A 174 9.58 5.66 -7.35
N PHE A 175 10.25 6.39 -6.49
CA PHE A 175 11.01 5.81 -5.38
C PHE A 175 10.12 5.15 -4.31
N GLY A 176 8.90 5.66 -4.15
CA GLY A 176 7.96 5.16 -3.16
C GLY A 176 7.58 3.72 -3.43
N ALA A 177 7.08 3.44 -4.64
CA ALA A 177 6.68 2.10 -5.04
C ALA A 177 7.88 1.13 -5.05
N PHE A 178 9.06 1.60 -5.47
CA PHE A 178 10.29 0.82 -5.47
C PHE A 178 10.62 0.25 -4.08
N VAL A 179 10.64 1.10 -3.04
CA VAL A 179 10.93 0.66 -1.66
C VAL A 179 9.89 -0.34 -1.17
N VAL A 180 8.61 -0.11 -1.48
CA VAL A 180 7.53 -1.01 -1.06
C VAL A 180 7.66 -2.37 -1.73
N ILE A 181 7.91 -2.44 -3.04
CA ILE A 181 8.09 -3.71 -3.77
C ILE A 181 9.30 -4.50 -3.27
N ILE A 182 10.41 -3.81 -2.98
CA ILE A 182 11.58 -4.46 -2.39
C ILE A 182 11.25 -5.01 -1.00
N ALA A 183 10.60 -4.21 -0.15
CA ALA A 183 10.24 -4.65 1.20
C ALA A 183 9.30 -5.87 1.17
N ILE A 184 8.31 -5.87 0.27
CA ILE A 184 7.42 -7.02 0.02
C ILE A 184 8.25 -8.24 -0.37
N THR A 185 9.08 -8.12 -1.40
CA THR A 185 9.83 -9.26 -1.94
C THR A 185 10.81 -9.82 -0.93
N MET A 186 11.58 -8.95 -0.27
CA MET A 186 12.51 -9.35 0.78
C MET A 186 11.80 -9.98 1.97
N GLY A 187 10.66 -9.42 2.39
CA GLY A 187 9.86 -9.98 3.48
C GLY A 187 9.30 -11.35 3.15
N ILE A 188 8.78 -11.56 1.94
CA ILE A 188 8.29 -12.87 1.49
C ILE A 188 9.43 -13.90 1.42
N LEU A 189 10.59 -13.52 0.88
CA LEU A 189 11.77 -14.40 0.84
C LEU A 189 12.25 -14.79 2.24
N PHE A 190 12.26 -13.83 3.17
CA PHE A 190 12.61 -14.08 4.56
C PHE A 190 11.65 -15.07 5.21
N LEU A 191 10.34 -14.86 5.03
CA LEU A 191 9.29 -15.77 5.50
C LEU A 191 9.36 -17.15 4.81
N GLY A 192 9.86 -17.20 3.58
CA GLY A 192 10.13 -18.43 2.83
C GLY A 192 11.35 -19.24 3.28
N GLY A 193 12.05 -18.80 4.33
CA GLY A 193 13.18 -19.55 4.90
C GLY A 193 14.55 -19.18 4.35
N LEU A 194 14.71 -17.99 3.75
CA LEU A 194 16.03 -17.50 3.33
C LEU A 194 16.95 -17.31 4.54
N LYS A 195 18.20 -17.78 4.44
CA LYS A 195 19.20 -17.72 5.53
C LYS A 195 19.40 -16.27 6.00
N ALA A 196 19.31 -16.03 7.32
CA ALA A 196 19.43 -14.69 7.92
C ALA A 196 20.73 -13.94 7.51
N ARG A 197 21.85 -14.64 7.29
CA ARG A 197 23.10 -14.03 6.81
C ARG A 197 22.97 -13.42 5.42
N LEU A 198 22.30 -14.12 4.49
CA LEU A 198 22.05 -13.62 3.14
C LEU A 198 21.09 -12.44 3.20
N PHE A 199 20.04 -12.55 4.03
CA PHE A 199 19.10 -11.46 4.25
C PHE A 199 19.78 -10.19 4.77
N ALA A 200 20.68 -10.32 5.75
CA ALA A 200 21.47 -9.20 6.26
C ALA A 200 22.35 -8.57 5.18
N LEU A 201 23.02 -9.39 4.35
CA LEU A 201 23.83 -8.90 3.23
C LEU A 201 23.00 -8.08 2.23
N LEU A 202 21.77 -8.52 1.95
CA LEU A 202 20.86 -7.80 1.06
C LEU A 202 20.37 -6.48 1.64
N ILE A 203 20.08 -6.43 2.94
CA ILE A 203 19.74 -5.17 3.62
C ILE A 203 20.92 -4.20 3.53
N VAL A 204 22.14 -4.67 3.81
CA VAL A 204 23.35 -3.83 3.70
C VAL A 204 23.54 -3.34 2.26
N GLY A 205 23.38 -4.22 1.27
CA GLY A 205 23.46 -3.83 -0.15
C GLY A 205 22.40 -2.81 -0.55
N LEU A 206 21.17 -2.95 -0.05
CA LEU A 206 20.08 -2.00 -0.29
C LEU A 206 20.37 -0.63 0.35
N LEU A 207 20.83 -0.62 1.61
CA LEU A 207 21.21 0.60 2.32
C LEU A 207 22.38 1.31 1.61
N PHE A 208 23.36 0.55 1.14
CA PHE A 208 24.49 1.07 0.36
C PHE A 208 24.02 1.69 -0.97
N ALA A 209 23.21 0.96 -1.74
CA ALA A 209 22.64 1.47 -2.99
C ALA A 209 21.79 2.75 -2.76
N PHE A 210 21.07 2.80 -1.65
CA PHE A 210 20.29 3.97 -1.27
C PHE A 210 21.18 5.16 -0.91
N ALA A 211 22.24 4.96 -0.11
CA ALA A 211 23.21 5.99 0.22
C ALA A 211 23.87 6.58 -1.04
N VAL A 212 24.32 5.73 -1.97
CA VAL A 212 24.88 6.15 -3.26
C VAL A 212 23.87 6.96 -4.06
N MET A 213 22.62 6.50 -4.15
CA MET A 213 21.55 7.19 -4.86
C MET A 213 21.21 8.56 -4.28
N ILE A 214 21.27 8.71 -2.95
CA ILE A 214 21.13 10.00 -2.29
C ILE A 214 22.28 10.89 -2.72
N ILE A 215 23.53 10.45 -2.58
CA ILE A 215 24.72 11.28 -2.87
C ILE A 215 24.72 11.79 -4.31
N VAL A 216 24.36 10.94 -5.27
CA VAL A 216 24.43 11.24 -6.71
C VAL A 216 23.33 12.19 -7.19
N SER A 217 22.16 12.21 -6.54
CA SER A 217 21.02 13.02 -6.98
C SER A 217 20.82 14.25 -6.07
N PRO A 218 21.14 15.47 -6.54
CA PRO A 218 20.92 16.71 -5.77
C PRO A 218 19.49 16.80 -5.21
N TYR A 219 18.48 16.51 -6.04
CA TYR A 219 17.07 16.49 -5.64
C TYR A 219 16.78 15.54 -4.47
N ARG A 220 17.39 14.35 -4.43
CA ARG A 220 17.18 13.38 -3.34
C ARG A 220 17.91 13.82 -2.07
N ARG A 221 19.09 14.42 -2.19
CA ARG A 221 19.79 15.03 -1.04
C ARG A 221 18.96 16.14 -0.43
N ASP A 222 18.39 16.99 -1.27
CA ASP A 222 17.56 18.12 -0.83
C ASP A 222 16.33 17.68 -0.03
N ARG A 223 15.71 16.56 -0.40
CA ARG A 223 14.61 15.94 0.37
C ARG A 223 15.06 15.37 1.71
N VAL A 224 16.27 14.84 1.80
CA VAL A 224 16.84 14.31 3.06
C VAL A 224 17.27 15.44 3.99
N PHE A 225 17.95 16.47 3.48
CA PHE A 225 18.37 17.61 4.28
C PHE A 225 17.19 18.50 4.68
N GLY A 226 16.22 18.74 3.78
CA GLY A 226 14.99 19.45 4.10
C GLY A 226 14.09 18.69 5.09
N PHE A 227 14.31 17.39 5.29
CA PHE A 227 13.69 16.61 6.35
C PHE A 227 14.41 16.78 7.71
N MET A 228 15.74 16.89 7.70
CA MET A 228 16.53 17.04 8.94
C MET A 228 16.28 18.38 9.64
N ASP A 229 16.09 19.44 8.85
CA ASP A 229 15.66 20.74 9.36
C ASP A 229 14.63 21.37 8.41
N PRO A 230 13.34 21.02 8.56
CA PRO A 230 12.28 21.54 7.71
C PRO A 230 11.99 23.02 7.97
N TRP A 231 12.41 23.54 9.12
CA TRP A 231 12.19 24.94 9.51
C TRP A 231 13.24 25.88 8.91
N ALA A 232 14.46 25.39 8.64
CA ALA A 232 15.52 26.17 7.97
C ALA A 232 15.11 26.71 6.59
N ASP A 233 14.23 26.00 5.87
CA ASP A 233 13.68 26.45 4.59
C ASP A 233 12.17 26.15 4.53
N ALA A 234 11.43 26.77 5.46
CA ALA A 234 10.00 26.56 5.63
C ALA A 234 9.15 26.99 4.42
N PHE A 235 9.67 27.83 3.51
CA PHE A 235 8.96 28.27 2.28
C PHE A 235 9.43 27.54 1.01
N GLY A 236 10.53 26.79 1.09
CA GLY A 236 11.10 26.03 -0.02
C GLY A 236 11.02 24.53 0.23
N ARG A 237 12.16 23.91 0.53
CA ARG A 237 12.30 22.44 0.60
C ARG A 237 11.54 21.81 1.76
N GLY A 238 11.42 22.53 2.88
CA GLY A 238 10.74 22.07 4.09
C GLY A 238 9.23 22.31 4.08
N TYR A 239 8.70 23.09 3.13
CA TYR A 239 7.31 23.60 3.13
C TYR A 239 6.26 22.52 3.40
N GLN A 240 6.28 21.43 2.63
CA GLN A 240 5.32 20.34 2.79
C GLN A 240 5.38 19.70 4.19
N LEU A 241 6.58 19.52 4.73
CA LEU A 241 6.76 18.88 6.03
C LEU A 241 6.42 19.83 7.18
N SER A 242 6.85 21.08 7.10
CA SER A 242 6.56 22.11 8.11
C SER A 242 5.06 22.33 8.25
N HIS A 243 4.33 22.46 7.14
CA HIS A 243 2.86 22.58 7.17
C HIS A 243 2.16 21.32 7.68
N SER A 244 2.69 20.13 7.36
CA SER A 244 2.21 18.89 7.96
C SER A 244 2.36 18.93 9.50
N LEU A 245 3.53 19.31 10.00
CA LEU A 245 3.80 19.41 11.45
C LEU A 245 2.95 20.49 12.14
N ILE A 246 2.66 21.61 11.47
CA ILE A 246 1.72 22.64 11.96
C ILE A 246 0.31 22.04 12.11
N ALA A 247 -0.15 21.27 11.12
CA ALA A 247 -1.45 20.58 11.17
C ALA A 247 -1.54 19.65 12.39
N PHE A 248 -0.49 18.85 12.62
CA PHE A 248 -0.39 17.99 13.82
C PHE A 248 -0.39 18.79 15.12
N GLY A 249 0.33 19.93 15.17
CA GLY A 249 0.37 20.79 16.34
C GLY A 249 -0.99 21.42 16.68
N ARG A 250 -1.76 21.82 15.67
CA ARG A 250 -3.10 22.41 15.81
C ARG A 250 -4.17 21.40 16.22
N GLY A 251 -3.97 20.13 15.89
CA GLY A 251 -4.93 19.06 16.18
C GLY A 251 -5.11 18.74 17.66
N GLU A 252 -4.13 19.05 18.51
CA GLU A 252 -4.16 18.71 19.95
C GLU A 252 -4.67 17.25 20.20
N LEU A 253 -5.53 17.05 21.21
CA LEU A 253 -6.06 15.73 21.53
C LEU A 253 -7.29 15.34 20.68
N PHE A 254 -8.20 16.29 20.42
CA PHE A 254 -9.53 16.03 19.84
C PHE A 254 -9.74 16.63 18.44
N GLY A 255 -8.78 17.39 17.95
CA GLY A 255 -8.89 18.10 16.68
C GLY A 255 -9.68 19.39 16.79
N VAL A 256 -9.65 20.15 15.70
CA VAL A 256 -10.44 21.38 15.55
C VAL A 256 -11.86 21.12 15.04
N GLY A 257 -12.22 19.85 14.83
CA GLY A 257 -13.50 19.40 14.28
C GLY A 257 -13.45 19.13 12.78
N LEU A 258 -14.29 18.20 12.32
CA LEU A 258 -14.42 17.85 10.90
C LEU A 258 -14.76 19.07 10.06
N GLY A 259 -14.01 19.28 8.99
CA GLY A 259 -14.18 20.44 8.14
C GLY A 259 -13.43 21.69 8.61
N GLY A 260 -12.87 21.71 9.83
CA GLY A 260 -12.24 22.88 10.43
C GLY A 260 -10.75 23.08 10.13
N SER A 261 -10.12 22.19 9.35
CA SER A 261 -8.70 22.32 9.00
C SER A 261 -8.42 23.62 8.25
N ILE A 262 -7.36 24.33 8.67
CA ILE A 262 -6.86 25.51 7.95
C ILE A 262 -5.82 25.09 6.92
N GLU A 263 -5.01 24.06 7.19
CA GLU A 263 -3.92 23.64 6.31
C GLU A 263 -4.41 23.14 4.95
N LYS A 264 -5.65 22.64 4.86
CA LYS A 264 -6.30 22.28 3.58
C LYS A 264 -6.63 23.47 2.67
N LEU A 265 -6.61 24.71 3.19
CA LEU A 265 -6.91 25.94 2.43
C LEU A 265 -5.68 26.40 1.62
N PHE A 266 -5.13 25.52 0.78
CA PHE A 266 -3.95 25.74 -0.08
C PHE A 266 -2.59 25.84 0.62
N TYR A 267 -2.53 25.77 1.95
CA TYR A 267 -1.26 25.80 2.70
C TYR A 267 -0.49 24.48 2.64
N LEU A 268 -1.20 23.35 2.56
CA LEU A 268 -0.59 22.02 2.44
C LEU A 268 -0.79 21.46 1.02
N PRO A 269 0.27 21.39 0.18
CA PRO A 269 0.18 20.78 -1.13
C PRO A 269 -0.11 19.28 -0.99
N GLU A 270 -0.90 18.72 -1.92
CA GLU A 270 -1.18 17.27 -1.96
C GLU A 270 -1.84 16.73 -0.66
N ALA A 271 -2.60 17.59 0.04
CA ALA A 271 -3.30 17.25 1.30
C ALA A 271 -4.33 16.11 1.14
N HIS A 272 -4.91 15.92 -0.04
CA HIS A 272 -5.91 14.88 -0.31
C HIS A 272 -5.28 13.55 -0.79
N THR A 273 -3.97 13.53 -1.05
CA THR A 273 -3.22 12.38 -1.56
C THR A 273 -2.17 11.95 -0.54
N ASP A 274 -0.98 12.55 -0.54
CA ASP A 274 0.17 12.09 0.23
C ASP A 274 0.14 12.57 1.70
N PHE A 275 -0.51 13.71 1.96
CA PHE A 275 -0.57 14.33 3.28
C PHE A 275 -1.95 14.26 3.97
N LEU A 276 -2.77 13.28 3.59
CA LEU A 276 -4.12 13.09 4.17
C LEU A 276 -4.09 12.91 5.70
N LEU A 277 -3.05 12.26 6.23
CA LEU A 277 -2.92 12.05 7.67
C LEU A 277 -2.72 13.36 8.45
N ALA A 278 -2.05 14.36 7.85
CA ALA A 278 -1.89 15.67 8.48
C ALA A 278 -3.25 16.37 8.65
N VAL A 279 -4.13 16.27 7.66
CA VAL A 279 -5.51 16.80 7.76
C VAL A 279 -6.33 16.02 8.79
N ILE A 280 -6.17 14.69 8.85
CA ILE A 280 -6.78 13.85 9.91
C ILE A 280 -6.31 14.30 11.28
N ALA A 281 -5.01 14.57 11.43
CA ALA A 281 -4.44 15.04 12.69
C ALA A 281 -5.01 16.38 13.10
N GLU A 282 -5.16 17.33 12.18
CA GLU A 282 -5.74 18.64 12.50
C GLU A 282 -7.24 18.53 12.84
N GLU A 283 -8.03 17.80 12.05
CA GLU A 283 -9.50 17.77 12.22
C GLU A 283 -9.97 16.83 13.34
N LEU A 284 -9.30 15.70 13.56
CA LEU A 284 -9.69 14.66 14.52
C LEU A 284 -8.71 14.50 15.70
N GLY A 285 -7.59 15.22 15.68
CA GLY A 285 -6.61 15.22 16.77
C GLY A 285 -5.84 13.92 16.93
N PHE A 286 -5.16 13.83 18.08
CA PHE A 286 -4.40 12.65 18.49
C PHE A 286 -5.22 11.35 18.41
N PHE A 287 -6.46 11.34 18.89
CA PHE A 287 -7.29 10.13 18.89
C PHE A 287 -7.68 9.67 17.49
N GLY A 288 -7.92 10.60 16.55
CA GLY A 288 -8.16 10.28 15.15
C GLY A 288 -6.97 9.57 14.52
N VAL A 289 -5.76 10.12 14.71
CA VAL A 289 -4.51 9.52 14.22
C VAL A 289 -4.28 8.15 14.84
N LEU A 290 -4.47 8.02 16.16
CA LEU A 290 -4.31 6.76 16.88
C LEU A 290 -5.28 5.68 16.36
N ALA A 291 -6.54 6.05 16.10
CA ALA A 291 -7.53 5.14 15.53
C ALA A 291 -7.11 4.63 14.14
N VAL A 292 -6.61 5.51 13.26
CA VAL A 292 -6.11 5.11 11.94
C VAL A 292 -4.91 4.16 12.08
N ILE A 293 -3.94 4.47 12.93
CA ILE A 293 -2.79 3.59 13.19
C ILE A 293 -3.25 2.23 13.70
N ALA A 294 -4.18 2.21 14.66
CA ALA A 294 -4.71 0.97 15.24
C ALA A 294 -5.43 0.10 14.20
N LEU A 295 -6.20 0.70 13.28
CA LEU A 295 -6.87 -0.02 12.19
C LEU A 295 -5.88 -0.64 11.21
N PHE A 296 -4.83 0.08 10.82
CA PHE A 296 -3.75 -0.48 9.99
C PHE A 296 -2.99 -1.59 10.72
N ALA A 297 -2.65 -1.39 11.99
CA ALA A 297 -2.00 -2.40 12.82
C ALA A 297 -2.86 -3.67 12.91
N LEU A 298 -4.20 -3.52 13.04
CA LEU A 298 -5.14 -4.62 13.02
C LEU A 298 -5.17 -5.34 11.66
N ILE A 299 -5.18 -4.61 10.53
CA ILE A 299 -5.11 -5.22 9.18
C ILE A 299 -3.83 -6.06 9.04
N VAL A 300 -2.68 -5.51 9.41
CA VAL A 300 -1.39 -6.22 9.35
C VAL A 300 -1.44 -7.46 10.26
N GLN A 301 -1.88 -7.29 11.51
CA GLN A 301 -2.00 -8.39 12.47
C GLN A 301 -2.89 -9.52 11.95
N ARG A 302 -4.02 -9.17 11.31
CA ARG A 302 -4.96 -10.12 10.71
C ARG A 302 -4.37 -10.82 9.49
N ALA A 303 -3.69 -10.09 8.62
CA ALA A 303 -3.00 -10.67 7.46
C ALA A 303 -1.96 -11.73 7.88
N PHE A 304 -1.16 -11.44 8.91
CA PHE A 304 -0.22 -12.42 9.48
C PHE A 304 -0.92 -13.58 10.21
N ALA A 305 -2.04 -13.32 10.89
CA ALA A 305 -2.83 -14.38 11.52
C ALA A 305 -3.39 -15.37 10.48
N ILE A 306 -3.99 -14.87 9.39
CA ILE A 306 -4.47 -15.66 8.25
C ILE A 306 -3.31 -16.44 7.62
N GLY A 307 -2.17 -15.78 7.41
CA GLY A 307 -0.98 -16.44 6.88
C GLY A 307 -0.49 -17.59 7.76
N ARG A 308 -0.46 -17.40 9.10
CA ARG A 308 -0.08 -18.48 10.04
C ARG A 308 -1.05 -19.65 10.00
N GLN A 309 -2.35 -19.40 9.84
CA GLN A 309 -3.34 -20.45 9.66
C GLN A 309 -3.11 -21.24 8.37
N CYS A 310 -2.73 -20.58 7.27
CA CYS A 310 -2.35 -21.29 6.05
C CYS A 310 -1.15 -22.23 6.26
N VAL A 311 -0.13 -21.78 7.02
CA VAL A 311 1.03 -22.63 7.34
C VAL A 311 0.60 -23.88 8.12
N GLN A 312 -0.31 -23.75 9.08
CA GLN A 312 -0.86 -24.88 9.84
C GLN A 312 -1.67 -25.86 8.99
N LEU A 313 -2.18 -25.41 7.84
CA LEU A 313 -2.90 -26.23 6.86
C LEU A 313 -2.00 -26.74 5.73
N ASP A 314 -0.66 -26.62 5.86
CA ASP A 314 0.34 -26.97 4.84
C ASP A 314 0.15 -26.23 3.50
N ARG A 315 -0.45 -25.03 3.54
CA ARG A 315 -0.70 -24.16 2.38
C ARG A 315 0.33 -23.04 2.32
N LEU A 316 1.51 -23.35 1.77
CA LEU A 316 2.64 -22.41 1.75
C LEU A 316 2.41 -21.18 0.85
N TYR A 317 1.89 -21.36 -0.37
CA TYR A 317 1.63 -20.22 -1.27
C TYR A 317 0.62 -19.23 -0.67
N PRO A 318 -0.56 -19.69 -0.20
CA PRO A 318 -1.53 -18.82 0.45
C PRO A 318 -0.99 -18.12 1.70
N ALA A 319 -0.14 -18.81 2.49
CA ALA A 319 0.52 -18.23 3.64
C ALA A 319 1.38 -17.01 3.26
N LEU A 320 2.25 -17.18 2.25
CA LEU A 320 3.16 -16.13 1.79
C LEU A 320 2.42 -14.98 1.12
N VAL A 321 1.34 -15.25 0.37
CA VAL A 321 0.47 -14.20 -0.18
C VAL A 321 -0.13 -13.37 0.96
N ALA A 322 -0.74 -14.02 1.96
CA ALA A 322 -1.39 -13.32 3.07
C ALA A 322 -0.41 -12.45 3.87
N MET A 323 0.75 -13.01 4.26
CA MET A 323 1.78 -12.25 4.98
C MET A 323 2.42 -11.17 4.10
N GLY A 324 2.59 -11.44 2.80
CA GLY A 324 3.09 -10.47 1.82
C GLY A 324 2.18 -9.25 1.66
N MET A 325 0.87 -9.45 1.62
CA MET A 325 -0.11 -8.35 1.67
C MET A 325 0.01 -7.59 2.99
N GLY A 326 0.17 -8.29 4.11
CA GLY A 326 0.41 -7.66 5.42
C GLY A 326 1.66 -6.76 5.43
N ILE A 327 2.77 -7.23 4.85
CA ILE A 327 4.00 -6.44 4.68
C ILE A 327 3.75 -5.23 3.79
N TRP A 328 3.05 -5.40 2.66
CA TRP A 328 2.73 -4.29 1.76
C TRP A 328 1.97 -3.19 2.50
N PHE A 329 0.80 -3.51 3.08
CA PHE A 329 -0.03 -2.53 3.78
C PHE A 329 0.73 -1.89 4.94
N GLY A 330 1.44 -2.69 5.74
CA GLY A 330 2.20 -2.21 6.89
C GLY A 330 3.35 -1.28 6.51
N VAL A 331 4.16 -1.63 5.51
CA VAL A 331 5.29 -0.80 5.08
C VAL A 331 4.80 0.49 4.41
N GLN A 332 3.79 0.40 3.52
CA GLN A 332 3.29 1.59 2.83
C GLN A 332 2.62 2.56 3.83
N SER A 333 1.78 2.07 4.74
CA SER A 333 1.13 2.91 5.75
C SER A 333 2.15 3.48 6.74
N PHE A 334 3.08 2.67 7.25
CA PHE A 334 4.13 3.12 8.16
C PHE A 334 4.94 4.25 7.53
N ILE A 335 5.35 4.10 6.26
CA ILE A 335 6.15 5.14 5.65
C ILE A 335 5.33 6.40 5.37
N ASN A 336 4.10 6.29 4.86
CA ASN A 336 3.26 7.48 4.66
C ASN A 336 3.04 8.24 5.98
N MET A 337 2.68 7.53 7.05
CA MET A 337 2.48 8.12 8.38
C MET A 337 3.77 8.73 8.93
N GLY A 338 4.90 8.03 8.79
CA GLY A 338 6.20 8.53 9.22
C GLY A 338 6.64 9.78 8.47
N VAL A 339 6.31 9.92 7.19
CA VAL A 339 6.55 11.14 6.42
C VAL A 339 5.72 12.31 6.96
N ASN A 340 4.43 12.09 7.19
CA ASN A 340 3.52 13.11 7.70
C ASN A 340 3.92 13.62 9.09
N MET A 341 4.50 12.75 9.92
CA MET A 341 4.96 13.09 11.27
C MET A 341 6.40 13.61 11.34
N GLY A 342 7.13 13.70 10.22
CA GLY A 342 8.54 14.07 10.24
C GLY A 342 9.46 13.03 10.88
N LEU A 343 9.10 11.75 10.82
CA LEU A 343 9.98 10.62 11.15
C LEU A 343 10.78 10.10 9.95
N LEU A 344 10.26 10.32 8.73
CA LEU A 344 10.88 9.86 7.47
C LEU A 344 10.88 10.97 6.41
N PRO A 345 11.85 10.98 5.48
CA PRO A 345 11.95 12.02 4.46
C PRO A 345 10.79 11.99 3.47
N THR A 346 10.35 13.17 3.04
CA THR A 346 9.15 13.33 2.21
C THR A 346 9.24 12.57 0.88
N LYS A 347 8.20 11.79 0.60
CA LYS A 347 8.02 11.10 -0.68
C LYS A 347 6.54 11.01 -1.04
N GLY A 348 6.26 10.93 -2.34
CA GLY A 348 4.90 10.75 -2.84
C GLY A 348 4.45 9.30 -2.76
N LEU A 349 4.04 8.87 -1.56
CA LEU A 349 3.34 7.62 -1.35
C LEU A 349 1.99 7.91 -0.71
N THR A 350 0.95 7.36 -1.31
CA THR A 350 -0.41 7.45 -0.77
C THR A 350 -0.60 6.55 0.45
N LEU A 351 -1.45 6.98 1.38
CA LEU A 351 -1.95 6.15 2.47
C LEU A 351 -2.94 5.12 1.88
N PRO A 352 -2.67 3.80 2.00
CA PRO A 352 -3.55 2.79 1.40
C PRO A 352 -5.00 2.94 1.88
N LEU A 353 -5.98 2.61 1.05
CA LEU A 353 -7.42 2.69 1.37
C LEU A 353 -8.00 4.10 1.63
N MET A 354 -7.19 5.07 2.06
CA MET A 354 -7.72 6.38 2.46
C MET A 354 -7.46 7.48 1.43
N SER A 355 -6.24 7.58 0.92
CA SER A 355 -5.83 8.67 0.03
C SER A 355 -6.56 8.67 -1.30
N PHE A 356 -6.71 9.86 -1.90
CA PHE A 356 -7.25 9.99 -3.23
C PHE A 356 -6.30 9.36 -4.27
N GLY A 357 -6.81 8.37 -5.01
CA GLY A 357 -6.07 7.74 -6.09
C GLY A 357 -6.81 6.54 -6.66
N GLY A 358 -7.42 6.68 -7.84
CA GLY A 358 -8.28 5.63 -8.41
C GLY A 358 -7.56 4.29 -8.59
N SER A 359 -6.33 4.32 -9.12
CA SER A 359 -5.52 3.11 -9.32
C SER A 359 -5.09 2.45 -8.01
N GLY A 360 -4.73 3.27 -7.01
CA GLY A 360 -4.30 2.77 -5.70
C GLY A 360 -5.45 2.10 -4.95
N ILE A 361 -6.63 2.74 -4.90
CA ILE A 361 -7.82 2.17 -4.27
C ILE A 361 -8.22 0.85 -4.96
N LEU A 362 -8.25 0.83 -6.29
CA LEU A 362 -8.52 -0.37 -7.07
C LEU A 362 -7.56 -1.51 -6.71
N ALA A 363 -6.25 -1.27 -6.76
CA ALA A 363 -5.23 -2.27 -6.44
C ALA A 363 -5.35 -2.76 -4.99
N ASN A 364 -5.57 -1.85 -4.04
CA ASN A 364 -5.73 -2.18 -2.62
C ASN A 364 -6.98 -3.03 -2.36
N CYS A 365 -8.12 -2.69 -2.97
CA CYS A 365 -9.37 -3.44 -2.83
C CYS A 365 -9.24 -4.86 -3.42
N ILE A 366 -8.59 -5.00 -4.59
CA ILE A 366 -8.31 -6.32 -5.18
C ILE A 366 -7.38 -7.14 -4.28
N ALA A 367 -6.31 -6.52 -3.75
CA ALA A 367 -5.37 -7.18 -2.86
C ALA A 367 -6.05 -7.71 -1.57
N LEU A 368 -6.92 -6.91 -0.98
CA LEU A 368 -7.69 -7.30 0.19
C LEU A 368 -8.76 -8.36 -0.12
N ALA A 369 -9.39 -8.30 -1.30
CA ALA A 369 -10.29 -9.37 -1.75
C ALA A 369 -9.55 -10.71 -1.87
N ILE A 370 -8.33 -10.71 -2.42
CA ILE A 370 -7.48 -11.90 -2.48
C ILE A 370 -7.12 -12.38 -1.06
N LEU A 371 -6.80 -11.47 -0.14
CA LEU A 371 -6.53 -11.81 1.26
C LEU A 371 -7.76 -12.44 1.96
N LEU A 372 -8.94 -11.87 1.77
CA LEU A 372 -10.19 -12.43 2.28
C LEU A 372 -10.51 -13.78 1.62
N ARG A 373 -10.18 -13.95 0.34
CA ARG A 373 -10.32 -15.23 -0.35
C ARG A 373 -9.40 -16.30 0.27
N VAL A 374 -8.16 -15.94 0.64
CA VAL A 374 -7.26 -16.85 1.37
C VAL A 374 -7.89 -17.33 2.68
N ASP A 375 -8.43 -16.39 3.47
CA ASP A 375 -9.08 -16.68 4.75
C ASP A 375 -10.34 -17.54 4.58
N TRP A 376 -11.19 -17.24 3.59
CA TRP A 376 -12.36 -18.04 3.26
C TRP A 376 -11.98 -19.49 2.91
N GLU A 377 -11.00 -19.68 2.03
CA GLU A 377 -10.53 -21.02 1.65
C GLU A 377 -9.96 -21.80 2.85
N ASN A 378 -9.23 -21.14 3.75
CA ASN A 378 -8.74 -21.77 4.99
C ASN A 378 -9.90 -22.25 5.87
N ARG A 379 -10.93 -21.41 6.04
CA ARG A 379 -12.09 -21.73 6.89
C ARG A 379 -12.91 -22.86 6.31
N GLN A 380 -13.05 -22.95 4.99
CA GLN A 380 -13.70 -24.09 4.34
C GLN A 380 -12.95 -25.40 4.63
N LEU A 381 -11.62 -25.40 4.52
CA LEU A 381 -10.81 -26.57 4.87
C LEU A 381 -10.93 -26.95 6.35
N MET A 382 -10.91 -25.96 7.26
CA MET A 382 -11.09 -26.20 8.70
C MET A 382 -12.47 -26.79 9.04
N ARG A 383 -13.49 -26.56 8.22
CA ARG A 383 -14.82 -27.16 8.33
C ARG A 383 -14.91 -28.56 7.70
N GLY A 384 -13.84 -29.06 7.08
CA GLY A 384 -13.82 -30.33 6.35
C GLY A 384 -14.32 -30.24 4.91
N GLY A 385 -14.45 -29.04 4.36
CA GLY A 385 -14.76 -28.81 2.94
C GLY A 385 -13.58 -29.16 2.02
N LYS A 386 -13.86 -29.24 0.71
CA LYS A 386 -12.84 -29.35 -0.35
C LYS A 386 -12.79 -28.05 -1.15
N LEU A 387 -11.61 -27.69 -1.65
CA LEU A 387 -11.35 -26.49 -2.44
C LEU A 387 -11.49 -26.72 -3.94
#